data_AF-A0A0F9XR71-F1
#
_entry.id   AF-A0A0F9XR71-F1
#
_cell.length_a   1.000
_cell.length_b   1.000
_cell.length_c   1.000
_cell.angle_alpha   90.00
_cell.angle_beta   90.00
_cell.angle_gamma   90.00
#
_symmetry.space_group_name_H-M   'P 1'
#
loop_
_entity.id
_entity.type
_entity.pdbx_description
1 polymer ?
#
loop_
_entity_poly.entity_id
_entity_poly.type
_entity_poly.pdbx_seq_one_letter_code
_entity_poly.pdbx_strand_id
1 'polypeptide(L)'
;MAGSSSAPALVATFVFGLVVLAASAAIFFFVKASKSPLIRDELRLALSFFLAASALWGILDFATTLVHENSASACQTVISFAAVFDQVARVSVEQFLLWAVNGGIKVTKLSLAMQGALLVRFILGAIFVGVQRPQFEPVCVARNLILPIGVIVMVTDVAMVAALSTKVVLAKKSNALRPELSRTNALIFVTAGLGIWTGVSGSDTRV
;
A
#
# COMPACT_ATOMS: atom_id res chain seq x y z
N MET A 1 9.38 8.58 31.14
CA MET A 1 10.34 7.50 31.42
C MET A 1 10.99 7.09 30.11
N ALA A 2 12.27 7.45 29.91
CA ALA A 2 13.06 7.08 28.74
C ALA A 2 14.07 6.02 29.17
N GLY A 3 13.82 4.75 28.84
CA GLY A 3 14.68 3.66 29.33
C GLY A 3 14.08 2.28 29.15
N SER A 4 13.73 1.90 27.93
CA SER A 4 13.83 0.52 27.42
C SER A 4 13.42 0.52 25.94
N SER A 5 14.38 0.27 25.06
CA SER A 5 14.22 0.12 23.59
C SER A 5 13.66 1.34 22.83
N SER A 6 14.43 2.43 22.72
CA SER A 6 14.14 3.52 21.79
C SER A 6 14.52 3.21 20.33
N ALA A 7 15.27 2.13 20.09
CA ALA A 7 15.74 1.75 18.76
C ALA A 7 14.60 1.43 17.77
N PRO A 8 13.53 0.68 18.12
CA PRO A 8 12.43 0.40 17.21
C PRO A 8 11.66 1.66 16.81
N ALA A 9 11.46 2.58 17.76
CA ALA A 9 10.84 3.87 17.48
C ALA A 9 11.72 4.70 16.52
N LEU A 10 13.02 4.79 16.77
CA LEU A 10 13.96 5.52 15.91
C LEU A 10 14.07 4.93 14.49
N VAL A 11 14.04 3.60 14.39
CA VAL A 11 14.03 2.91 13.09
C VAL A 11 12.72 3.20 12.36
N ALA A 12 11.59 3.14 13.05
CA ALA A 12 10.28 3.46 12.47
C ALA A 12 10.22 4.91 11.98
N THR A 13 10.70 5.88 12.76
CA THR A 13 10.72 7.30 12.32
C THR A 13 11.57 7.51 11.07
N PHE A 14 12.72 6.85 10.99
CA PHE A 14 13.59 6.93 9.81
C PHE A 14 12.93 6.30 8.58
N VAL A 15 12.32 5.13 8.73
CA VAL A 15 11.61 4.43 7.65
C VAL A 15 10.43 5.26 7.15
N PHE A 16 9.57 5.76 8.03
CA PHE A 16 8.44 6.60 7.63
C PHE A 16 8.89 7.91 7.00
N GLY A 17 9.94 8.54 7.53
CA GLY A 17 10.55 9.73 6.94
C GLY A 17 11.05 9.50 5.53
N LEU A 18 11.72 8.36 5.28
CA LEU A 18 12.17 7.97 3.94
C LEU A 18 11.01 7.73 2.98
N VAL A 19 9.93 7.08 3.43
CA VAL A 19 8.73 6.87 2.60
C VAL A 19 8.13 8.21 2.18
N VAL A 20 7.99 9.16 3.10
CA VAL A 20 7.45 10.49 2.82
C VAL A 20 8.35 11.27 1.85
N LEU A 21 9.66 11.27 2.08
CA LEU A 21 10.63 11.93 1.19
C LEU A 21 10.63 11.33 -0.22
N ALA A 22 10.65 10.00 -0.31
CA ALA A 22 10.63 9.30 -1.60
C ALA A 22 9.31 9.56 -2.35
N ALA A 23 8.17 9.49 -1.65
CA ALA A 23 6.86 9.72 -2.24
C ALA A 23 6.68 11.16 -2.73
N SER A 24 7.05 12.14 -1.91
CA SER A 24 6.95 13.56 -2.26
C SER A 24 7.88 13.93 -3.43
N ALA A 25 9.11 13.44 -3.41
CA ALA A 25 10.06 13.64 -4.52
C ALA A 25 9.52 13.02 -5.82
N ALA A 26 9.02 11.78 -5.76
CA ALA A 26 8.45 11.11 -6.93
C ALA A 26 7.25 11.88 -7.50
N ILE A 27 6.31 12.34 -6.65
CA ILE A 27 5.18 13.17 -7.10
C ILE A 27 5.68 14.44 -7.77
N PHE A 28 6.64 15.15 -7.17
CA PHE A 28 7.19 16.38 -7.73
C PHE A 28 7.83 16.15 -9.11
N PHE A 29 8.65 15.11 -9.26
CA PHE A 29 9.24 14.76 -10.54
C PHE A 29 8.18 14.38 -11.57
N PHE A 30 7.15 13.61 -11.18
CA PHE A 30 6.08 13.24 -12.11
C PHE A 30 5.24 14.42 -12.56
N VAL A 31 4.98 15.39 -11.70
CA VAL A 31 4.26 16.62 -12.08
C VAL A 31 5.14 17.48 -12.98
N LYS A 32 6.41 17.70 -12.60
CA LYS A 32 7.33 18.60 -13.32
C LYS A 32 7.79 18.05 -14.68
N ALA A 33 7.97 16.74 -14.80
CA ALA A 33 8.40 16.12 -16.06
C ALA A 33 7.27 15.99 -17.10
N SER A 34 6.02 16.29 -16.72
CA SER A 34 4.87 16.08 -17.60
C SER A 34 4.59 17.25 -18.54
N LYS A 35 4.47 16.97 -19.84
CA LYS A 35 3.90 17.91 -20.82
C LYS A 35 2.37 17.77 -20.98
N SER A 36 1.78 16.72 -20.39
CA SER A 36 0.34 16.42 -20.44
C SER A 36 -0.26 16.41 -19.03
N PRO A 37 -1.57 16.74 -18.88
CA PRO A 37 -2.21 16.77 -17.58
C PRO A 37 -2.22 15.36 -16.96
N LEU A 38 -1.90 15.28 -15.66
CA LEU A 38 -1.78 14.05 -14.88
C LEU A 38 -3.02 13.13 -14.98
N ILE A 39 -4.19 13.75 -15.13
CA ILE A 39 -5.50 13.08 -15.16
C ILE A 39 -5.74 12.33 -16.49
N ARG A 40 -5.01 12.67 -17.57
CA ARG A 40 -5.15 11.97 -18.86
C ARG A 40 -4.40 10.65 -18.92
N ASP A 41 -3.50 10.40 -17.98
CA ASP A 41 -2.71 9.18 -17.92
C ASP A 41 -3.08 8.38 -16.67
N GLU A 42 -3.98 7.41 -16.86
CA GLU A 42 -4.51 6.54 -15.80
C GLU A 42 -3.39 5.88 -14.98
N LEU A 43 -2.29 5.49 -15.64
CA LEU A 43 -1.17 4.82 -14.99
C LEU A 43 -0.43 5.78 -14.05
N ARG A 44 -0.21 7.02 -14.48
CA ARG A 44 0.45 8.04 -13.65
C ARG A 44 -0.46 8.49 -12.52
N LEU A 45 -1.76 8.59 -12.78
CA LEU A 45 -2.74 8.92 -11.76
C LEU A 45 -2.75 7.86 -10.64
N ALA A 46 -2.80 6.57 -10.99
CA ALA A 46 -2.75 5.48 -9.99
C ALA A 46 -1.44 5.50 -9.19
N LEU A 47 -0.30 5.70 -9.86
CA LEU A 47 0.99 5.77 -9.19
C LEU A 47 1.10 6.99 -8.26
N SER A 48 0.66 8.17 -8.70
CA SER A 48 0.63 9.37 -7.86
C SER A 48 -0.30 9.20 -6.65
N PHE A 49 -1.46 8.56 -6.84
CA PHE A 49 -2.38 8.28 -5.77
C PHE A 49 -1.81 7.28 -4.75
N PHE A 50 -1.11 6.24 -5.22
CA PHE A 50 -0.34 5.33 -4.37
C PHE A 50 0.71 6.07 -3.54
N LEU A 51 1.50 6.95 -4.16
CA LEU A 51 2.55 7.70 -3.46
C LEU A 51 1.96 8.65 -2.41
N ALA A 52 0.87 9.34 -2.75
CA ALA A 52 0.18 10.23 -1.82
C ALA A 52 -0.41 9.45 -0.64
N ALA A 53 -1.11 8.34 -0.90
CA ALA A 53 -1.66 7.49 0.15
C ALA A 53 -0.57 6.90 1.05
N SER A 54 0.56 6.46 0.48
CA SER A 54 1.70 5.94 1.24
C SER A 54 2.36 7.01 2.12
N ALA A 55 2.46 8.25 1.61
CA ALA A 55 2.98 9.37 2.40
C ALA A 55 2.04 9.71 3.56
N LEU A 56 0.72 9.77 3.32
CA LEU A 56 -0.25 10.02 4.39
C LEU A 56 -0.26 8.88 5.41
N TRP A 57 -0.20 7.63 4.96
CA TRP A 57 -0.05 6.46 5.82
C TRP A 57 1.19 6.60 6.72
N GLY A 58 2.36 6.89 6.15
CA GLY A 58 3.60 7.04 6.92
C GLY A 58 3.56 8.21 7.92
N ILE A 59 2.95 9.35 7.56
CA ILE A 59 2.76 10.49 8.46
C ILE A 59 1.85 10.11 9.64
N LEU A 60 0.75 9.42 9.37
CA LEU A 60 -0.22 9.03 10.39
C LEU A 60 0.34 7.93 11.30
N ASP A 61 1.02 6.94 10.75
CA ASP A 61 1.64 5.89 11.56
C ASP A 61 2.76 6.47 12.43
N PHE A 62 3.53 7.44 11.94
CA PHE A 62 4.44 8.22 12.78
C PHE A 62 3.69 8.99 13.88
N ALA A 63 2.57 9.64 13.55
CA ALA A 63 1.76 10.36 14.53
C ALA A 63 1.25 9.45 15.66
N THR A 64 0.94 8.17 15.40
CA THR A 64 0.55 7.22 16.46
C THR A 64 1.59 7.09 17.57
N THR A 65 2.88 7.24 17.23
CA THR A 65 3.99 7.17 18.20
C THR A 65 4.07 8.41 19.11
N LEU A 66 3.42 9.51 18.71
CA LEU A 66 3.38 10.78 19.44
C LEU A 66 2.10 10.95 20.26
N VAL A 67 1.09 10.10 20.06
CA VAL A 67 -0.19 10.19 20.78
C VAL A 67 0.01 9.84 22.25
N HIS A 68 -0.51 10.70 23.13
CA HIS A 68 -0.44 10.51 24.57
C HIS A 68 -1.49 9.50 25.06
N GLU A 69 -1.14 8.67 26.05
CA GLU A 69 -1.98 7.60 26.61
C GLU A 69 -3.36 8.07 27.11
N ASN A 70 -3.46 9.32 27.56
CA ASN A 70 -4.71 9.91 28.05
C ASN A 70 -5.68 10.36 26.94
N SER A 71 -5.34 10.16 25.66
CA SER A 71 -6.11 10.66 24.52
C SER A 71 -6.63 9.54 23.61
N ALA A 72 -7.51 8.69 24.16
CA ALA A 72 -8.11 7.55 23.44
C ALA A 72 -8.79 7.94 22.11
N SER A 73 -9.47 9.09 22.06
CA SER A 73 -10.11 9.59 20.83
C SER A 73 -9.11 9.98 19.74
N ALA A 74 -7.97 10.58 20.13
CA ALA A 74 -6.89 10.90 19.20
C ALA A 74 -6.25 9.62 18.67
N CYS A 75 -6.00 8.65 19.54
CA CYS A 75 -5.45 7.34 19.15
C CYS A 75 -6.35 6.62 18.14
N GLN A 76 -7.65 6.55 18.44
CA GLN A 76 -8.63 5.96 17.53
C GLN A 76 -8.64 6.63 16.15
N THR A 77 -8.61 7.97 16.14
CA THR A 77 -8.66 8.75 14.91
C THR A 77 -7.44 8.47 14.04
N VAL A 78 -6.24 8.62 14.60
CA VAL A 78 -4.98 8.47 13.85
C VAL A 78 -4.82 7.05 13.32
N ILE A 79 -5.13 6.02 14.13
CA ILE A 79 -5.10 4.62 13.69
C ILE A 79 -6.08 4.38 12.54
N SER A 80 -7.33 4.88 12.67
CA SER A 80 -8.35 4.63 11.65
C SER A 80 -7.94 5.23 10.31
N PHE A 81 -7.44 6.47 10.31
CA PHE A 81 -6.94 7.09 9.08
C PHE A 81 -5.69 6.39 8.54
N ALA A 82 -4.74 6.01 9.40
CA ALA A 82 -3.56 5.26 8.96
C ALA A 82 -3.97 3.96 8.25
N ALA A 83 -4.90 3.20 8.84
CA ALA A 83 -5.42 1.98 8.26
C ALA A 83 -6.13 2.23 6.92
N VAL A 84 -6.95 3.28 6.81
CA VAL A 84 -7.58 3.66 5.52
C VAL A 84 -6.51 3.93 4.46
N PHE A 85 -5.49 4.73 4.77
CA PHE A 85 -4.47 5.08 3.79
C PHE A 85 -3.56 3.90 3.42
N ASP A 86 -3.28 2.96 4.34
CA ASP A 86 -2.61 1.70 4.01
C ASP A 86 -3.41 0.89 3.00
N GLN A 87 -4.71 0.69 3.26
CA GLN A 87 -5.58 -0.08 2.35
C GLN A 87 -5.73 0.59 0.99
N VAL A 88 -5.86 1.92 0.97
CA VAL A 88 -5.90 2.71 -0.27
C VAL A 88 -4.59 2.60 -1.03
N ALA A 89 -3.44 2.68 -0.36
CA ALA A 89 -2.14 2.52 -1.00
C ALA A 89 -2.00 1.14 -1.67
N ARG A 90 -2.37 0.05 -0.97
CA ARG A 90 -2.34 -1.32 -1.53
C ARG A 90 -3.18 -1.43 -2.80
N VAL A 91 -4.45 -1.02 -2.74
CA VAL A 91 -5.35 -1.10 -3.92
C VAL A 91 -4.81 -0.24 -5.07
N SER A 92 -4.22 0.91 -4.78
CA SER A 92 -3.67 1.83 -5.80
C SER A 92 -2.47 1.24 -6.53
N VAL A 93 -1.53 0.61 -5.81
CA VAL A 93 -0.35 -0.01 -6.44
C VAL A 93 -0.73 -1.28 -7.21
N GLU A 94 -1.67 -2.07 -6.70
CA GLU A 94 -2.18 -3.24 -7.43
C GLU A 94 -2.90 -2.81 -8.72
N GLN A 95 -3.70 -1.75 -8.67
CA GLN A 95 -4.37 -1.18 -9.85
C GLN A 95 -3.36 -0.63 -10.86
N PHE A 96 -2.31 0.04 -10.40
CA PHE A 96 -1.18 0.47 -11.24
C PHE A 96 -0.53 -0.72 -11.95
N LEU A 97 -0.22 -1.81 -11.23
CA LEU A 97 0.38 -3.01 -11.79
C LEU A 97 -0.53 -3.66 -12.84
N LEU A 98 -1.84 -3.74 -12.59
CA LEU A 98 -2.79 -4.26 -13.58
C LEU A 98 -2.85 -3.42 -14.84
N TRP A 99 -2.94 -2.09 -14.73
CA TRP A 99 -2.98 -1.20 -15.89
C TRP A 99 -1.66 -1.19 -16.67
N ALA A 100 -0.53 -1.33 -15.97
CA ALA A 100 0.78 -1.44 -16.60
C ALA A 100 0.89 -2.70 -17.47
N VAL A 101 0.37 -3.83 -16.98
CA VAL A 101 0.42 -5.13 -17.68
C VAL A 101 -0.66 -5.24 -18.76
N ASN A 102 -1.81 -4.59 -18.59
CA ASN A 102 -2.91 -4.65 -19.55
C ASN A 102 -2.81 -3.62 -20.68
N GLY A 103 -1.89 -2.66 -20.63
CA GLY A 103 -1.76 -1.58 -21.62
C GLY A 103 -1.36 -1.99 -23.05
N GLY A 104 -1.29 -3.29 -23.35
CA GLY A 104 -1.02 -3.84 -24.68
C GLY A 104 -1.84 -5.08 -25.06
N ILE A 105 -2.75 -5.56 -24.20
CA ILE A 105 -3.52 -6.80 -24.43
C ILE A 105 -5.02 -6.46 -24.47
N LYS A 106 -5.77 -7.03 -25.43
CA LYS A 106 -7.24 -7.01 -25.43
C LYS A 106 -7.75 -7.39 -24.04
N VAL A 107 -8.76 -6.67 -23.53
CA VAL A 107 -9.40 -6.98 -22.24
C VAL A 107 -9.77 -8.46 -22.19
N THR A 108 -8.98 -9.25 -21.48
CA THR A 108 -9.16 -10.69 -21.36
C THR A 108 -10.10 -10.98 -20.18
N LYS A 109 -10.78 -12.12 -20.19
CA LYS A 109 -11.57 -12.60 -19.04
C LYS A 109 -10.75 -12.59 -17.75
N LEU A 110 -9.45 -12.89 -17.85
CA LEU A 110 -8.49 -12.84 -16.74
C LEU A 110 -8.19 -11.41 -16.25
N SER A 111 -8.25 -10.39 -17.10
CA SER A 111 -8.18 -8.99 -16.67
C SER A 111 -9.40 -8.60 -15.87
N LEU A 112 -10.59 -8.94 -16.38
CA LEU A 112 -11.87 -8.63 -15.72
C LEU A 112 -11.98 -9.33 -14.36
N ALA A 113 -11.60 -10.61 -14.29
CA ALA A 113 -11.58 -11.36 -13.03
C ALA A 113 -10.66 -10.71 -11.99
N MET A 114 -9.50 -10.20 -12.41
CA MET A 114 -8.53 -9.58 -11.50
C MET A 114 -8.95 -8.18 -11.06
N GLN A 115 -9.66 -7.46 -11.91
CA GLN A 115 -10.29 -6.19 -11.56
C GLN A 115 -11.47 -6.40 -10.58
N GLY A 116 -12.23 -7.47 -10.77
CA GLY A 116 -13.22 -7.93 -9.78
C GLY A 116 -12.57 -8.33 -8.46
N ALA A 117 -11.45 -9.05 -8.49
CA ALA A 117 -10.69 -9.41 -7.29
C ALA A 117 -10.19 -8.17 -6.54
N LEU A 118 -9.74 -7.12 -7.25
CA LEU A 118 -9.40 -5.83 -6.63
C LEU A 118 -10.58 -5.18 -5.92
N LEU A 119 -11.76 -5.21 -6.54
CA LEU A 119 -12.96 -4.63 -5.94
C LEU A 119 -13.36 -5.38 -4.67
N VAL A 120 -13.29 -6.72 -4.68
CA VAL A 120 -13.48 -7.54 -3.49
C VAL A 120 -12.43 -7.19 -2.43
N ARG A 121 -11.17 -7.01 -2.83
CA ARG A 121 -10.08 -6.64 -1.91
C ARG A 121 -10.28 -5.26 -1.27
N PHE A 122 -10.79 -4.30 -2.03
CA PHE A 122 -11.15 -2.98 -1.53
C PHE A 122 -12.26 -3.06 -0.47
N ILE A 123 -13.30 -3.87 -0.72
CA ILE A 123 -14.39 -4.09 0.26
C ILE A 123 -13.86 -4.79 1.52
N LEU A 124 -13.05 -5.84 1.37
CA LEU A 124 -12.41 -6.53 2.50
C LEU A 124 -11.52 -5.58 3.31
N GLY A 125 -10.78 -4.69 2.64
CA GLY A 125 -9.99 -3.65 3.29
C GLY A 125 -10.85 -2.67 4.09
N ALA A 126 -11.99 -2.22 3.54
CA ALA A 126 -12.91 -1.36 4.26
C ALA A 126 -13.51 -2.05 5.50
N ILE A 127 -13.87 -3.33 5.39
CA ILE A 127 -14.33 -4.14 6.53
C ILE A 127 -13.22 -4.26 7.57
N PHE A 128 -11.98 -4.54 7.15
CA PHE A 128 -10.81 -4.65 8.02
C PHE A 128 -10.58 -3.38 8.83
N VAL A 129 -10.65 -2.20 8.19
CA VAL A 129 -10.58 -0.91 8.89
C VAL A 129 -11.70 -0.77 9.92
N GLY A 130 -12.93 -1.17 9.60
CA GLY A 130 -14.08 -1.04 10.50
C GLY A 130 -14.01 -1.93 11.76
N VAL A 131 -13.32 -3.06 11.67
CA VAL A 131 -13.16 -4.01 12.80
C VAL A 131 -11.91 -3.77 13.63
N GLN A 132 -10.98 -2.92 13.17
CA GLN A 132 -9.83 -2.51 13.98
C GLN A 132 -10.29 -1.73 15.21
N ARG A 133 -9.57 -1.96 16.31
CA ARG A 133 -9.70 -1.16 17.54
C ARG A 133 -8.37 -0.60 17.97
N PRO A 134 -8.35 0.64 18.47
CA PRO A 134 -7.17 1.20 19.11
C PRO A 134 -6.91 0.48 20.44
N GLN A 135 -5.65 0.16 20.70
CA GLN A 135 -5.16 -0.34 21.98
C GLN A 135 -3.86 0.41 22.33
N PHE A 136 -3.60 0.62 23.62
CA PHE A 136 -2.35 1.24 24.08
C PHE A 136 -1.42 0.18 24.64
N GLU A 137 -0.25 -0.01 24.02
CA GLU A 137 0.75 -0.99 24.48
C GLU A 137 2.15 -0.66 23.91
N PRO A 138 3.05 0.06 24.60
CA PRO A 138 2.91 1.31 25.37
C PRO A 138 2.65 2.57 24.50
N VAL A 139 2.51 2.40 23.18
CA VAL A 139 2.10 3.44 22.22
C VAL A 139 0.73 3.08 21.63
N CYS A 140 0.13 4.02 20.90
CA CYS A 140 -1.15 3.80 20.23
C CYS A 140 -0.96 2.79 19.08
N VAL A 141 -1.49 1.58 19.23
CA VAL A 141 -1.39 0.49 18.24
C VAL A 141 -2.76 0.00 17.80
N ALA A 142 -2.87 -0.34 16.51
CA ALA A 142 -4.07 -0.96 15.96
C ALA A 142 -4.07 -2.46 16.31
N ARG A 143 -5.16 -2.93 16.93
CA ARG A 143 -5.36 -4.36 17.16
C ARG A 143 -6.64 -4.81 16.48
N ASN A 144 -6.56 -5.93 15.77
CA ASN A 144 -7.75 -6.54 15.20
C ASN A 144 -8.47 -7.35 16.29
N LEU A 145 -9.77 -7.11 16.47
CA LEU A 145 -10.59 -7.88 17.40
C LEU A 145 -10.96 -9.27 16.87
N ILE A 146 -10.97 -9.42 15.53
CA ILE A 146 -11.51 -10.60 14.86
C ILE A 146 -10.39 -11.20 14.00
N LEU A 147 -9.56 -12.02 14.64
CA LEU A 147 -8.45 -12.76 14.00
C LEU A 147 -8.84 -13.41 12.66
N PRO A 148 -10.03 -14.05 12.51
CA PRO A 148 -10.43 -14.62 11.22
C PRO A 148 -10.46 -13.61 10.06
N ILE A 149 -10.89 -12.37 10.31
CA ILE A 149 -10.95 -11.34 9.26
C ILE A 149 -9.54 -10.96 8.83
N GLY A 150 -8.62 -10.81 9.78
CA GLY A 150 -7.23 -10.52 9.47
C GLY A 150 -6.60 -11.63 8.62
N VAL A 151 -6.82 -12.91 8.99
CA VAL A 151 -6.31 -14.05 8.22
C VAL A 151 -6.85 -14.05 6.79
N ILE A 152 -8.15 -13.78 6.60
CA ILE A 152 -8.75 -13.68 5.27
C ILE A 152 -8.11 -12.57 4.44
N VAL A 153 -7.90 -11.39 5.03
CA VAL A 153 -7.27 -10.25 4.35
C VAL A 153 -5.82 -10.57 3.98
N MET A 154 -5.06 -11.18 4.90
CA MET A 154 -3.68 -11.60 4.67
C MET A 154 -3.58 -12.63 3.53
N VAL A 155 -4.42 -13.66 3.55
CA VAL A 155 -4.44 -14.67 2.47
C VAL A 155 -4.80 -14.03 1.14
N THR A 156 -5.76 -13.10 1.14
CA THR A 156 -6.16 -12.37 -0.07
C THR A 156 -5.00 -11.51 -0.61
N ASP A 157 -4.29 -10.80 0.27
CA ASP A 157 -3.10 -10.01 -0.07
C ASP A 157 -2.02 -10.87 -0.73
N VAL A 158 -1.67 -12.00 -0.09
CA VAL A 158 -0.65 -12.91 -0.61
C VAL A 158 -1.06 -13.49 -1.97
N ALA A 159 -2.31 -13.91 -2.11
CA ALA A 159 -2.84 -14.43 -3.36
C ALA A 159 -2.81 -13.37 -4.48
N MET A 160 -3.14 -12.12 -4.15
CA MET A 160 -3.15 -11.02 -5.11
C MET A 160 -1.74 -10.66 -5.57
N VAL A 161 -0.79 -10.57 -4.65
CA VAL A 161 0.64 -10.36 -4.95
C VAL A 161 1.19 -11.48 -5.82
N ALA A 162 0.88 -12.74 -5.51
CA ALA A 162 1.32 -13.87 -6.31
C ALA A 162 0.77 -13.79 -7.74
N ALA A 163 -0.54 -13.54 -7.89
CA ALA A 163 -1.18 -13.40 -9.20
C ALA A 163 -0.60 -12.24 -10.02
N LEU A 164 -0.36 -11.08 -9.39
CA LEU A 164 0.26 -9.92 -10.04
C LEU A 164 1.69 -10.21 -10.47
N SER A 165 2.47 -10.86 -9.60
CA SER A 165 3.85 -11.27 -9.88
C SER A 165 3.93 -12.18 -11.10
N THR A 166 3.07 -13.22 -11.16
CA THR A 166 2.99 -14.11 -12.32
C THR A 166 2.66 -13.32 -13.58
N LYS A 167 1.68 -12.41 -13.52
CA LYS A 167 1.32 -11.59 -14.68
C LYS A 167 2.43 -10.67 -15.14
N VAL A 168 3.14 -9.99 -14.25
CA VAL A 168 4.27 -9.12 -14.59
C VAL A 168 5.37 -9.91 -15.28
N VAL A 169 5.72 -11.09 -14.76
CA VAL A 169 6.75 -11.96 -15.36
C VAL A 169 6.33 -12.46 -16.74
N LEU A 170 5.09 -12.94 -16.89
CA LEU A 170 4.57 -13.42 -18.17
C LEU A 170 4.51 -12.29 -19.21
N ALA A 171 4.01 -11.13 -18.82
CA ALA A 171 3.90 -9.99 -19.73
C ALA A 171 5.28 -9.49 -20.17
N LYS A 172 6.29 -9.52 -19.28
CA LYS A 172 7.67 -9.19 -19.62
C LYS A 172 8.25 -10.19 -20.63
N LYS A 173 8.04 -11.49 -20.43
CA LYS A 173 8.49 -12.54 -21.36
C LYS A 173 7.82 -12.40 -22.74
N SER A 174 6.56 -11.97 -22.76
CA SER A 174 5.77 -11.78 -23.98
C SER A 174 5.99 -10.42 -24.67
N ASN A 175 6.84 -9.52 -24.14
CA ASN A 175 6.95 -8.12 -24.58
C ASN A 175 5.58 -7.39 -24.64
N ALA A 176 4.66 -7.76 -23.75
CA ALA A 176 3.30 -7.22 -23.71
C ALA A 176 3.13 -6.02 -22.76
N LEU A 177 4.24 -5.57 -22.13
CA LEU A 177 4.26 -4.36 -21.31
C LEU A 177 4.05 -3.12 -22.19
N ARG A 178 3.52 -2.05 -21.59
CA ARG A 178 3.55 -0.72 -22.21
C ARG A 178 5.00 -0.38 -22.63
N PRO A 179 5.25 0.20 -23.83
CA PRO A 179 6.60 0.44 -24.35
C PRO A 179 7.50 1.21 -23.38
N GLU A 180 6.94 2.22 -22.73
CA GLU A 180 7.58 3.05 -21.70
C GLU A 180 8.09 2.22 -20.51
N LEU A 181 7.35 1.19 -20.11
CA LEU A 181 7.69 0.32 -18.98
C LEU A 181 8.49 -0.92 -19.39
N SER A 182 8.37 -1.36 -20.64
CA SER A 182 9.07 -2.54 -21.16
C SER A 182 10.60 -2.36 -21.15
N ARG A 183 11.08 -1.11 -21.22
CA ARG A 183 12.51 -0.78 -21.24
C ARG A 183 13.15 -0.81 -19.83
N THR A 184 12.36 -0.85 -18.77
CA THR A 184 12.84 -0.71 -17.39
C THR A 184 12.37 -1.87 -16.51
N ASN A 185 13.23 -2.32 -15.59
CA ASN A 185 12.86 -3.32 -14.57
C ASN A 185 11.95 -2.77 -13.45
N ALA A 186 11.38 -1.58 -13.62
CA ALA A 186 10.63 -0.87 -12.60
C ALA A 186 9.44 -1.68 -12.07
N LEU A 187 8.69 -2.34 -12.95
CA LEU A 187 7.56 -3.18 -12.54
C LEU A 187 7.98 -4.36 -11.66
N ILE A 188 9.13 -4.96 -11.92
CA ILE A 188 9.65 -6.05 -11.08
C ILE A 188 9.98 -5.52 -9.68
N PHE A 189 10.66 -4.37 -9.60
CA PHE A 189 10.98 -3.75 -8.32
C PHE A 189 9.74 -3.31 -7.54
N VAL A 190 8.74 -2.72 -8.21
CA VAL A 190 7.46 -2.34 -7.58
C VAL A 190 6.73 -3.58 -7.07
N THR A 191 6.67 -4.65 -7.85
CA THR A 191 6.00 -5.89 -7.44
C THR A 191 6.74 -6.60 -6.31
N ALA A 192 8.08 -6.60 -6.34
CA ALA A 192 8.90 -7.14 -5.25
C ALA A 192 8.72 -6.31 -3.96
N GLY A 193 8.69 -4.98 -4.07
CA GLY A 193 8.42 -4.09 -2.95
C GLY A 193 7.04 -4.33 -2.34
N LEU A 194 6.01 -4.54 -3.16
CA LEU A 194 4.68 -4.94 -2.71
C LEU A 194 4.70 -6.30 -1.99
N GLY A 195 5.45 -7.28 -2.51
CA GLY A 195 5.65 -8.57 -1.85
C GLY A 195 6.33 -8.46 -0.48
N ILE A 196 7.34 -7.61 -0.35
CA ILE A 196 8.00 -7.34 0.93
C ILE A 196 7.05 -6.63 1.89
N TRP A 197 6.33 -5.61 1.43
CA TRP A 197 5.35 -4.88 2.24
C TRP A 197 4.27 -5.84 2.77
N THR A 198 3.66 -6.65 1.90
CA THR A 198 2.65 -7.64 2.32
C THR A 198 3.20 -8.67 3.31
N GLY A 199 4.41 -9.19 3.07
CA GLY A 199 5.06 -10.13 3.98
C GLY A 199 5.35 -9.54 5.36
N VAL A 200 5.93 -8.34 5.41
CA VAL A 200 6.23 -7.64 6.67
C VAL A 200 4.93 -7.32 7.42
N SER A 201 3.91 -6.81 6.75
CA SER A 201 2.62 -6.50 7.38
C SER A 201 1.88 -7.74 7.91
N GLY A 202 2.03 -8.91 7.26
CA GLY A 202 1.42 -10.15 7.73
C GLY A 202 2.14 -10.80 8.90
N SER A 203 3.43 -10.49 9.10
CA SER A 203 4.22 -10.99 10.23
C SER A 203 4.03 -10.20 11.53
N ASP A 204 3.50 -8.99 11.44
CA ASP A 204 3.15 -8.17 12.61
C ASP A 204 1.76 -8.60 13.09
N THR A 205 1.62 -8.94 14.38
CA THR A 205 0.40 -9.45 15.05
C THR A 205 -0.78 -8.45 15.10
N ARG A 206 -0.82 -7.49 14.18
CA ARG A 206 -1.94 -6.57 13.91
C ARG A 206 -2.98 -7.15 12.94
N VAL A 207 -2.83 -8.43 12.61
CA VAL A 207 -3.84 -9.30 11.96
C VAL A 207 -4.81 -9.81 13.00
#